data_AF-A0A125QD22-F1
#
_entry.id   AF-A0A125QD22-F1
#
_cell.length_a   1.000
_cell.length_b   1.000
_cell.length_c   1.000
_cell.angle_alpha   90.00
_cell.angle_beta   90.00
_cell.angle_gamma   90.00
#
_symmetry.space_group_name_H-M   'P 1'
#
loop_
_entity.id
_entity.type
_entity.pdbx_description
1 polymer ?
#
loop_
_entity_poly.entity_id
_entity_poly.type
_entity_poly.pdbx_seq_one_letter_code
_entity_poly.pdbx_strand_id
1 'polypeptide(L)'
;MKIRKIVIKNFRGVKALDWNVPTADIFYLIGKGDSSKSTILEAIGYTFHPQWNLALSDSDFYQCKIADPIVIEITIGHLAADFCALNKYGSTYPRCRLA
;
A
#
# COMPACT_ATOMS: atom_id res chain seq x y z
N MET A 1 4.13 8.63 -11.02
CA MET A 1 3.41 8.09 -9.84
C MET A 1 4.41 7.39 -8.96
N LYS A 2 4.42 7.69 -7.65
CA LYS A 2 5.34 7.12 -6.67
C LYS A 2 4.60 6.79 -5.38
N ILE A 3 4.96 5.69 -4.72
CA ILE A 3 4.43 5.37 -3.39
C ILE A 3 5.01 6.35 -2.37
N ARG A 4 4.16 6.92 -1.51
CA ARG A 4 4.53 7.90 -0.47
C ARG A 4 4.35 7.37 0.93
N LYS A 5 3.33 6.54 1.13
CA LYS A 5 3.02 5.96 2.44
C LYS A 5 2.46 4.56 2.26
N ILE A 6 2.85 3.67 3.17
CA ILE A 6 2.36 2.30 3.25
C ILE A 6 1.88 2.09 4.69
N VAL A 7 0.63 1.66 4.83
CA VAL A 7 0.05 1.24 6.12
C VAL A 7 -0.41 -0.19 5.97
N ILE A 8 0.04 -1.07 6.87
CA ILE A 8 -0.36 -2.48 6.91
C ILE A 8 -0.85 -2.80 8.31
N LYS A 9 -1.99 -3.48 8.45
CA LYS A 9 -2.51 -4.00 9.72
C LYS A 9 -2.99 -5.42 9.54
N ASN A 10 -2.69 -6.24 10.55
CA ASN A 10 -3.14 -7.61 10.71
C ASN A 10 -2.85 -8.57 9.53
N PHE A 11 -1.74 -8.38 8.80
CA PHE A 11 -1.41 -9.16 7.61
C PHE A 11 -0.21 -10.08 7.84
N ARG A 12 -0.42 -11.40 7.84
CA ARG A 12 0.60 -12.47 7.97
C ARG A 12 1.56 -12.20 9.14
N GLY A 13 2.85 -11.96 8.88
CA GLY A 13 3.86 -11.65 9.90
C GLY A 13 3.80 -10.21 10.45
N VAL A 14 2.98 -9.33 9.86
CA VAL A 14 2.92 -7.90 10.16
C VAL A 14 1.65 -7.57 10.95
N LYS A 15 1.81 -7.30 12.24
CA LYS A 15 0.70 -6.82 13.08
C LYS A 15 0.29 -5.40 12.72
N ALA A 16 1.28 -4.50 12.63
CA ALA A 16 1.09 -3.11 12.28
C ALA A 16 2.38 -2.56 11.65
N LEU A 17 2.23 -1.81 10.56
CA LEU A 17 3.28 -1.03 9.91
C LEU A 17 2.66 0.32 9.52
N ASP A 18 3.33 1.40 9.87
CA ASP A 18 3.09 2.73 9.30
C ASP A 18 4.44 3.24 8.81
N TRP A 19 4.60 3.30 7.49
CA TRP A 19 5.86 3.64 6.86
C TRP A 19 5.69 4.76 5.83
N ASN A 20 6.34 5.90 6.12
CA ASN A 20 6.51 6.99 5.16
C ASN A 20 7.70 6.64 4.24
N VAL A 21 7.39 6.40 2.97
CA VAL A 21 8.39 5.98 1.98
C VAL A 21 9.21 7.20 1.54
N PRO A 22 10.55 7.11 1.52
CA PRO A 22 11.40 8.19 1.05
C PRO A 22 11.06 8.62 -0.39
N THR A 23 11.34 9.88 -0.72
CA THR A 23 11.13 10.42 -2.09
C THR A 23 12.15 9.89 -3.12
N ALA A 24 13.13 9.12 -2.67
CA ALA A 24 14.11 8.47 -3.54
C ALA A 24 13.42 7.57 -4.59
N ASP A 25 14.04 7.45 -5.77
CA ASP A 25 13.52 6.60 -6.85
C ASP A 25 13.59 5.11 -6.50
N ILE A 26 14.54 4.73 -5.65
CA ILE A 26 14.81 3.36 -5.25
C ILE A 26 15.02 3.34 -3.73
N PHE A 27 14.44 2.36 -3.06
CA PHE A 27 14.66 2.07 -1.66
C PHE A 27 14.85 0.56 -1.46
N TYR A 28 15.52 0.18 -0.38
CA TYR A 28 15.82 -1.20 -0.05
C TYR A 28 15.17 -1.58 1.28
N LEU A 29 14.61 -2.78 1.36
CA LEU A 29 14.19 -3.40 2.62
C LEU A 29 15.31 -4.31 3.11
N ILE A 30 15.92 -3.95 4.25
CA ILE A 30 17.06 -4.68 4.84
C ILE A 30 16.65 -5.18 6.23
N GLY A 31 17.04 -6.41 6.56
CA GLY A 31 16.75 -7.01 7.86
C GLY A 31 17.07 -8.50 7.89
N LYS A 32 17.09 -9.09 9.09
CA LYS A 32 17.36 -10.51 9.34
C LYS A 32 16.41 -11.43 8.55
N GLY A 33 16.78 -12.69 8.33
CA GLY A 33 15.85 -13.70 7.81
C GLY A 33 14.54 -13.69 8.60
N ASP A 34 13.42 -13.88 7.89
CA ASP A 34 12.06 -13.92 8.45
C ASP A 34 11.55 -12.63 9.14
N SER A 35 12.19 -11.48 8.88
CA SER A 35 11.73 -10.17 9.38
C SER A 35 10.53 -9.58 8.62
N SER A 36 9.71 -10.40 7.96
CA SER A 36 8.51 -9.97 7.20
C SER A 36 8.73 -9.04 6.00
N LYS A 37 9.98 -8.87 5.51
CA LYS A 37 10.27 -8.03 4.33
C LYS A 37 9.48 -8.45 3.09
N SER A 38 9.47 -9.75 2.79
CA SER A 38 8.70 -10.29 1.66
C SER A 38 7.20 -10.07 1.86
N THR A 39 6.71 -10.19 3.10
CA THR A 39 5.32 -9.91 3.46
C THR A 39 4.91 -8.47 3.17
N ILE A 40 5.80 -7.49 3.43
CA ILE A 40 5.55 -6.10 3.08
C ILE A 40 5.43 -5.93 1.56
N LEU A 41 6.32 -6.56 0.78
CA LEU A 41 6.26 -6.52 -0.69
C LEU A 41 5.01 -7.20 -1.25
N GLU A 42 4.58 -8.31 -0.65
CA GLU A 42 3.35 -9.00 -1.00
C GLU A 42 2.12 -8.13 -0.71
N ALA A 43 2.06 -7.45 0.44
CA ALA A 43 0.98 -6.52 0.75
C ALA A 43 0.89 -5.40 -0.29
N ILE A 44 2.03 -4.89 -0.75
CA ILE A 44 2.07 -3.93 -1.86
C ILE A 44 1.48 -4.55 -3.14
N GLY A 45 1.88 -5.78 -3.47
CA GLY A 45 1.34 -6.53 -4.61
C GLY A 45 -0.18 -6.75 -4.53
N TYR A 46 -0.72 -6.97 -3.33
CA TYR A 46 -2.16 -7.14 -3.09
C TYR A 46 -2.94 -5.85 -3.41
N THR A 47 -2.38 -4.68 -3.11
CA THR A 47 -3.03 -3.39 -3.40
C THR A 47 -3.11 -3.10 -4.90
N PHE A 48 -2.12 -3.59 -5.66
CA PHE A 48 -2.05 -3.43 -7.11
C PHE A 48 -2.44 -4.72 -7.86
N HIS A 49 -3.22 -5.60 -7.23
CA HIS A 49 -3.59 -6.86 -7.84
C HIS A 49 -4.41 -6.62 -9.13
N PRO A 50 -4.00 -7.19 -10.28
CA PRO A 50 -4.64 -6.89 -11.56
C PRO A 50 -6.03 -7.50 -11.69
N GLN A 51 -6.33 -8.52 -10.88
CA GLN A 51 -7.62 -9.20 -10.88
C GLN A 51 -8.47 -8.72 -9.70
N TRP A 52 -9.79 -8.76 -9.89
CA TRP A 52 -10.75 -8.41 -8.84
C TRP A 52 -10.90 -9.50 -7.78
N ASN A 53 -10.52 -10.75 -8.10
CA ASN A 53 -10.65 -11.90 -7.21
C ASN A 53 -9.30 -12.20 -6.52
N LEU A 54 -9.00 -11.41 -5.50
CA LEU A 54 -7.86 -11.66 -4.63
C LEU A 54 -8.20 -12.81 -3.68
N ALA A 55 -7.50 -13.93 -3.81
CA ALA A 55 -7.63 -15.05 -2.89
C ALA A 55 -7.01 -14.67 -1.53
N LEU A 56 -7.85 -14.64 -0.49
CA LEU A 56 -7.46 -14.48 0.91
C LEU A 56 -7.85 -15.72 1.69
N SER A 57 -7.02 -16.09 2.65
CA SER A 57 -7.20 -17.24 3.52
C SER A 57 -6.99 -16.86 4.99
N ASP A 58 -7.44 -17.72 5.91
CA ASP A 58 -7.30 -17.46 7.35
C ASP A 58 -5.84 -17.32 7.79
N SER A 59 -4.89 -17.92 7.06
CA SER A 59 -3.45 -17.80 7.32
C SER A 59 -2.86 -16.45 6.91
N ASP A 60 -3.59 -15.64 6.15
CA ASP A 60 -3.19 -14.28 5.79
C ASP A 60 -3.43 -13.28 6.92
N PHE A 61 -4.17 -13.65 7.96
CA PHE A 61 -4.38 -12.84 9.15
C PHE A 61 -3.21 -13.00 10.12
N TYR A 62 -2.81 -11.92 10.78
CA TYR A 62 -1.73 -12.00 11.77
C TYR A 62 -2.12 -12.95 12.90
N GLN A 63 -1.30 -13.98 13.13
CA GLN A 63 -1.58 -15.08 14.05
C GLN A 63 -2.91 -15.82 13.76
N CYS A 64 -3.38 -15.81 12.52
CA CYS A 64 -4.67 -16.36 12.11
C CYS A 64 -5.88 -15.76 12.87
N LYS A 65 -5.75 -14.52 13.38
CA LYS A 65 -6.82 -13.83 14.11
C LYS A 65 -7.73 -13.08 13.15
N ILE A 66 -8.76 -13.78 12.69
CA ILE A 66 -9.79 -13.26 11.77
C ILE A 66 -10.73 -12.21 12.39
N ALA A 67 -10.71 -12.05 13.72
CA ALA A 67 -11.50 -11.04 14.42
C ALA A 67 -11.04 -9.61 14.10
N ASP A 68 -9.76 -9.43 13.79
CA ASP A 68 -9.18 -8.16 13.37
C ASP A 68 -9.13 -8.11 11.83
N PRO A 69 -9.62 -7.05 11.17
CA PRO A 69 -9.58 -6.97 9.72
C PRO A 69 -8.15 -6.73 9.21
N ILE A 70 -7.83 -7.31 8.04
CA ILE A 70 -6.63 -6.96 7.28
C ILE A 70 -6.86 -5.57 6.67
N VAL A 71 -5.91 -4.65 6.88
CA VAL A 71 -5.92 -3.32 6.26
C VAL A 71 -4.59 -3.10 5.56
N ILE A 72 -4.62 -2.87 4.26
CA ILE A 72 -3.44 -2.49 3.47
C ILE A 72 -3.79 -1.22 2.71
N GLU A 73 -3.14 -0.11 3.06
CA GLU A 73 -3.37 1.20 2.46
C GLU A 73 -2.06 1.71 1.86
N ILE A 74 -2.14 2.16 0.60
CA ILE A 74 -1.01 2.75 -0.11
C ILE A 74 -1.39 4.13 -0.58
N THR A 75 -0.63 5.12 -0.15
CA THR A 75 -0.75 6.48 -0.66
C THR A 75 0.20 6.65 -1.85
N ILE A 76 -0.37 7.00 -3.00
CA ILE A 76 0.40 7.30 -4.22
C ILE A 76 0.44 8.82 -4.38
N GLY A 77 1.63 9.36 -4.57
CA GLY A 77 1.87 10.76 -4.90
C GLY A 77 2.51 10.91 -6.27
N HIS A 78 2.81 12.17 -6.65
CA HIS A 78 3.41 12.49 -7.94
C HIS A 78 2.61 11.89 -9.10
N LEU A 79 1.29 12.13 -9.08
CA LEU A 79 0.40 11.74 -10.16
C LEU A 79 0.72 12.55 -11.42
N ALA A 80 0.56 11.94 -12.59
CA ALA A 80 0.78 12.66 -13.85
C ALA A 80 -0.21 13.83 -13.97
N ALA A 81 0.17 14.88 -14.71
CA ALA A 81 -0.66 16.06 -14.90
C ALA A 81 -2.06 15.72 -15.44
N ASP A 82 -2.18 14.68 -16.27
CA ASP A 82 -3.43 14.17 -16.82
C ASP A 82 -4.40 13.63 -15.77
N PHE A 83 -3.90 13.18 -14.61
CA PHE A 83 -4.73 12.80 -13.47
C PHE A 83 -5.17 14.01 -12.64
N CYS A 84 -4.42 15.11 -12.71
CA CYS A 84 -4.79 16.37 -12.09
C CYS A 84 -5.69 17.25 -12.98
N ALA A 85 -5.95 16.83 -14.23
CA ALA A 85 -6.85 17.53 -15.14
C ALA A 85 -8.30 17.39 -14.65
N LEU A 86 -8.84 18.50 -14.15
CA LEU A 86 -10.20 18.62 -13.59
C LEU A 86 -11.29 18.04 -14.51
N ASN A 87 -11.07 18.11 -15.83
CA ASN A 87 -12.02 17.65 -16.85
C ASN A 87 -12.21 16.12 -16.88
N LYS A 88 -11.31 15.34 -16.25
CA LYS A 88 -11.36 13.88 -16.28
C LYS A 88 -12.20 13.26 -15.14
N TYR A 89 -12.36 13.97 -14.02
CA TYR A 89 -13.00 13.44 -12.80
C TYR A 89 -14.20 14.24 -12.29
N GLY A 90 -14.67 15.23 -13.07
CA GLY A 90 -15.79 16.11 -12.69
C GLY A 90 -15.38 17.26 -11.77
N SER A 91 -16.19 18.31 -11.74
CA SER A 91 -15.91 19.62 -11.13
C SER A 91 -15.74 19.63 -9.60
N THR A 92 -15.66 18.48 -8.94
CA THR A 92 -15.75 18.35 -7.48
C THR A 92 -14.41 18.14 -6.78
N TYR A 93 -13.31 17.88 -7.50
CA TYR A 93 -12.02 17.65 -6.84
C TYR A 93 -11.23 18.96 -6.66
N PRO A 94 -10.90 19.38 -5.42
CA PRO A 94 -10.11 20.57 -5.18
C PRO A 94 -8.67 20.33 -5.67
N ARG A 95 -8.09 21.39 -6.27
CA ARG A 95 -6.75 21.46 -6.88
C ARG A 95 -5.75 20.45 -6.29
N CYS A 96 -5.18 19.59 -7.14
CA CYS A 96 -3.90 18.91 -6.87
C CYS A 96 -2.90 19.96 -6.34
N ARG A 97 -2.60 19.96 -5.03
CA ARG A 97 -1.42 20.65 -4.52
C ARG A 97 -0.22 19.79 -4.88
N LEU A 98 0.51 20.22 -5.91
CA LEU A 98 1.88 19.80 -6.16
C LEU A 98 2.71 20.34 -4.99
N ALA A 99 3.08 19.46 -4.07
CA ALA A 99 4.11 19.67 -3.06
C ALA A 99 5.13 18.52 -3.17
#